data_AF-A0A1L9BFN6-F1
#
_entry.id   AF-A0A1L9BFN6-F1
#
_cell.length_a   1.000
_cell.length_b   1.000
_cell.length_c   1.000
_cell.angle_alpha   90.00
_cell.angle_beta   90.00
_cell.angle_gamma   90.00
#
_symmetry.space_group_name_H-M   'P 1'
#
loop_
_entity.id
_entity.type
_entity.pdbx_description
1 polymer ?
#
loop_
_entity_poly.entity_id
_entity_poly.type
_entity_poly.pdbx_seq_one_letter_code
_entity_poly.pdbx_strand_id
1 'polypeptide(L)'
;MISVRTVRSAPVYTPPKPKETEPHAPVAKQGAPTPEASAKKPEPKQKPGHGTDSSFDRTTASTLFTDPNLIPKMYENEPKTKEEALRRADEVLNPRGFTQRGDDWVVQHDGEDPTSIDNTESHVAASHVKDNLKLEREELKKLSESDRKKYLEVRRSINEDPQRSTGLLALQKMLFQGKLPGGKDFKGEGTTLDHLADAASGKNLAEGVSRSEFTNTLVRELATPSSINQGGRGTCAPTALMIDVAENNPAEYARISTGLASKEGKVELADGKTTLVREKETSFQDDGTGRSLNQRIIIPALMEIANGNKDYTDDTGEGAGASARTLDRLNDAIHGKNMGYVDIKDSKQQKAAMDVIDAELKSGNNVLVGMIFAEPGEEHARHKVLVTGTSAVDQKEGMKEYIHFINPWGTEERMLREEFMARLRNMNEGTSPDESTGQDRLELLSMRTASTKQTPPSLASLF
;
A
#
# COMPACT_ATOMS: atom_id res chain seq x y z
N MET A 1 38.69 -23.73 21.26
CA MET A 1 38.27 -22.32 21.09
C MET A 1 37.82 -22.16 19.65
N ILE A 2 36.51 -22.19 19.40
CA ILE A 2 35.93 -22.01 18.06
C ILE A 2 35.52 -20.55 17.94
N SER A 3 36.13 -19.84 16.99
CA SER A 3 35.88 -18.42 16.72
C SER A 3 34.46 -18.24 16.17
N VAL A 4 33.59 -17.62 16.96
CA VAL A 4 32.24 -17.22 16.52
C VAL A 4 32.40 -16.06 15.53
N ARG A 5 32.18 -16.32 14.24
CA ARG A 5 32.12 -15.28 13.20
C ARG A 5 30.82 -14.49 13.39
N THR A 6 30.97 -13.17 13.55
CA THR A 6 29.89 -12.21 13.61
C THR A 6 29.11 -12.22 12.29
N VAL A 7 27.83 -12.59 12.32
CA VAL A 7 26.92 -12.41 11.19
C VAL A 7 26.67 -10.90 11.06
N ARG A 8 27.10 -10.30 9.96
CA ARG A 8 26.80 -8.89 9.66
C ARG A 8 25.36 -8.82 9.14
N SER A 9 24.52 -8.04 9.82
CA SER A 9 23.18 -7.69 9.36
C SER A 9 23.25 -7.07 7.95
N ALA A 10 22.34 -7.46 7.05
CA ALA A 10 22.22 -6.84 5.74
C ALA A 10 21.87 -5.34 5.90
N PRO A 11 22.40 -4.45 5.04
CA PRO A 11 22.10 -3.02 5.10
C PRO A 11 20.60 -2.77 4.82
N VAL A 12 19.99 -1.92 5.63
CA VAL A 12 18.62 -1.42 5.42
C VAL A 12 18.63 -0.54 4.17
N TYR A 13 17.88 -0.93 3.15
CA TYR A 13 17.69 -0.12 1.94
C TYR A 13 17.01 1.20 2.32
N THR A 14 17.64 2.32 1.97
CA THR A 14 17.06 3.65 2.15
C THR A 14 16.81 4.23 0.75
N PRO A 15 15.56 4.45 0.33
CA PRO A 15 15.28 4.98 -1.00
C PRO A 15 15.80 6.41 -1.15
N PRO A 16 16.19 6.82 -2.38
CA PRO A 16 16.62 8.20 -2.64
C PRO A 16 15.48 9.19 -2.41
N LYS A 17 15.83 10.44 -2.03
CA LYS A 17 14.83 11.52 -1.87
C LYS A 17 14.11 11.80 -3.21
N PRO A 18 12.78 11.96 -3.21
CA PRO A 18 12.05 12.34 -4.42
C PRO A 18 12.53 13.70 -4.93
N LYS A 19 12.66 13.81 -6.25
CA LYS A 19 12.94 15.09 -6.92
C LYS A 19 11.69 15.96 -6.87
N GLU A 20 11.83 17.21 -6.47
CA GLU A 20 10.76 18.22 -6.57
C GLU A 20 10.37 18.38 -8.06
N THR A 21 9.13 18.05 -8.40
CA THR A 21 8.57 18.31 -9.74
C THR A 21 8.00 19.72 -9.79
N GLU A 22 8.31 20.44 -10.88
CA GLU A 22 7.79 21.78 -11.15
C GLU A 22 6.25 21.79 -11.26
N PRO A 23 5.58 22.88 -10.85
CA PRO A 23 4.13 22.99 -10.90
C PRO A 23 3.60 23.05 -12.34
N HIS A 24 2.67 22.15 -12.67
CA HIS A 24 1.96 22.15 -13.95
C HIS A 24 0.97 23.32 -14.06
N ALA A 25 0.96 23.96 -15.24
CA ALA A 25 0.02 25.03 -15.60
C ALA A 25 -1.42 24.49 -15.80
N PRO A 26 -2.46 25.30 -15.50
CA PRO A 26 -3.86 24.87 -15.59
C PRO A 26 -4.33 24.65 -17.04
N VAL A 27 -4.92 23.48 -17.30
CA VAL A 27 -5.52 23.10 -18.59
C VAL A 27 -6.93 23.71 -18.72
N ALA A 28 -7.22 24.30 -19.87
CA ALA A 28 -8.50 24.93 -20.19
C ALA A 28 -9.65 23.91 -20.32
N LYS A 29 -10.80 24.24 -19.72
CA LYS A 29 -12.04 23.44 -19.75
C LYS A 29 -12.67 23.46 -21.15
N GLN A 30 -12.80 22.29 -21.77
CA GLN A 30 -13.66 22.09 -22.95
C GLN A 30 -15.04 21.56 -22.53
N GLY A 31 -16.08 22.05 -23.22
CA GLY A 31 -17.49 21.88 -22.87
C GLY A 31 -18.03 20.46 -23.03
N ALA A 32 -18.98 20.11 -22.16
CA ALA A 32 -19.64 18.81 -22.12
C ALA A 32 -20.75 18.69 -23.19
N PRO A 33 -20.90 17.51 -23.84
CA PRO A 33 -22.07 17.20 -24.64
C PRO A 33 -23.24 16.70 -23.76
N THR A 34 -24.45 17.00 -24.22
CA THR A 34 -25.75 16.69 -23.60
C THR A 34 -26.09 15.19 -23.69
N PRO A 35 -26.75 14.57 -22.69
CA PRO A 35 -27.01 13.13 -22.70
C PRO A 35 -28.27 12.76 -23.50
N GLU A 36 -28.12 11.78 -24.39
CA GLU A 36 -29.21 11.10 -25.09
C GLU A 36 -29.86 10.01 -24.23
N ALA A 37 -31.12 9.73 -24.55
CA ALA A 37 -32.09 9.05 -23.72
C ALA A 37 -31.87 7.53 -23.52
N SER A 38 -32.23 7.12 -22.30
CA SER A 38 -32.35 5.79 -21.71
C SER A 38 -32.92 4.69 -22.62
N ALA A 39 -32.16 3.61 -22.78
CA ALA A 39 -32.64 2.31 -23.27
C ALA A 39 -32.82 1.32 -22.11
N LYS A 40 -33.92 0.57 -22.14
CA LYS A 40 -34.34 -0.40 -21.11
C LYS A 40 -33.28 -1.47 -20.84
N LYS A 41 -32.95 -1.64 -19.56
CA LYS A 41 -32.05 -2.65 -18.98
C LYS A 41 -32.66 -4.07 -19.13
N PRO A 42 -31.94 -5.05 -19.69
CA PRO A 42 -32.36 -6.45 -19.64
C PRO A 42 -32.13 -7.02 -18.23
N GLU A 43 -33.06 -7.85 -17.76
CA GLU A 43 -32.96 -8.59 -16.50
C GLU A 43 -31.71 -9.48 -16.49
N PRO A 44 -30.91 -9.48 -15.40
CA PRO A 44 -29.74 -10.31 -15.29
C PRO A 44 -30.14 -11.77 -15.07
N LYS A 45 -29.77 -12.64 -16.01
CA LYS A 45 -29.78 -14.08 -15.81
C LYS A 45 -28.73 -14.42 -14.74
N GLN A 46 -29.18 -15.02 -13.64
CA GLN A 46 -28.31 -15.62 -12.62
C GLN A 46 -27.31 -16.57 -13.28
N LYS A 47 -26.01 -16.31 -13.06
CA LYS A 47 -24.95 -17.26 -13.39
C LYS A 47 -24.76 -18.22 -12.21
N PRO A 48 -24.41 -19.49 -12.46
CA PRO A 48 -24.10 -20.44 -11.40
C PRO A 48 -22.92 -19.91 -10.57
N GLY A 49 -23.06 -19.96 -9.25
CA GLY A 49 -22.13 -19.40 -8.28
C GLY A 49 -20.72 -19.96 -8.44
N HIS A 50 -19.72 -19.07 -8.40
CA HIS A 50 -18.34 -19.46 -8.15
C HIS A 50 -18.26 -19.94 -6.69
N GLY A 51 -17.88 -21.21 -6.49
CA GLY A 51 -17.58 -21.72 -5.15
C GLY A 51 -16.43 -20.93 -4.56
N THR A 52 -16.67 -20.23 -3.45
CA THR A 52 -15.69 -19.45 -2.69
C THR A 52 -14.87 -20.33 -1.74
N ASP A 53 -14.57 -21.57 -2.12
CA ASP A 53 -13.75 -22.50 -1.31
C ASP A 53 -12.24 -22.22 -1.50
N SER A 54 -11.86 -20.94 -1.51
CA SER A 54 -10.53 -20.51 -1.11
C SER A 54 -10.50 -20.48 0.42
N SER A 55 -10.69 -21.63 1.07
CA SER A 55 -10.48 -21.74 2.51
C SER A 55 -8.98 -21.69 2.78
N PHE A 56 -8.44 -20.47 2.90
CA PHE A 56 -7.27 -20.28 3.74
C PHE A 56 -7.67 -20.75 5.14
N ASP A 57 -7.14 -21.89 5.55
CA ASP A 57 -7.52 -22.53 6.81
C ASP A 57 -7.03 -21.68 8.00
N ARG A 58 -7.91 -20.77 8.46
CA ARG A 58 -7.69 -19.89 9.62
C ARG A 58 -7.35 -20.67 10.90
N THR A 59 -7.62 -21.98 10.97
CA THR A 59 -7.33 -22.76 12.19
C THR A 59 -5.83 -22.99 12.44
N THR A 60 -4.97 -22.76 11.44
CA THR A 60 -3.51 -22.86 11.61
C THR A 60 -2.86 -21.60 12.21
N ALA A 61 -3.55 -20.45 12.20
CA ALA A 61 -3.04 -19.21 12.78
C ALA A 61 -2.91 -19.30 14.31
N SER A 62 -3.82 -20.00 14.98
CA SER A 62 -3.83 -20.09 16.45
C SER A 62 -2.62 -20.82 17.06
N THR A 63 -1.90 -21.66 16.30
CA THR A 63 -0.67 -22.32 16.79
C THR A 63 0.62 -21.54 16.51
N LEU A 64 0.58 -20.48 15.68
CA LEU A 64 1.75 -19.67 15.34
C LEU A 64 2.19 -18.72 16.47
N PHE A 65 1.31 -18.43 17.43
CA PHE A 65 1.61 -17.58 18.59
C PHE A 65 2.48 -18.25 19.68
N THR A 66 3.00 -19.44 19.42
CA THR A 66 3.89 -20.13 20.37
C THR A 66 5.36 -19.89 20.10
N ASP A 67 5.74 -19.18 19.02
CA ASP A 67 7.15 -18.80 18.83
C ASP A 67 7.49 -17.57 19.71
N PRO A 68 8.25 -17.74 20.81
CA PRO A 68 8.63 -16.64 21.68
C PRO A 68 9.51 -15.58 20.98
N ASN A 69 10.02 -15.86 19.77
CA ASN A 69 10.80 -14.91 18.98
C ASN A 69 9.92 -13.89 18.24
N LEU A 70 8.62 -14.14 18.08
CA LEU A 70 7.68 -13.21 17.45
C LEU A 70 7.12 -12.17 18.42
N ILE A 71 7.28 -12.38 19.73
CA ILE A 71 6.83 -11.42 20.74
C ILE A 71 7.72 -10.18 20.69
N PRO A 72 7.16 -8.97 20.50
CA PRO A 72 7.94 -7.73 20.53
C PRO A 72 8.72 -7.59 21.84
N LYS A 73 10.01 -7.28 21.72
CA LYS A 73 10.91 -7.21 22.89
C LYS A 73 10.66 -5.93 23.67
N MET A 74 10.47 -6.04 24.99
CA MET A 74 10.63 -4.89 25.88
C MET A 74 12.12 -4.57 26.04
N TYR A 75 12.47 -3.30 25.96
CA TYR A 75 13.83 -2.81 26.12
C TYR A 75 13.99 -2.14 27.48
N GLU A 76 15.12 -2.37 28.15
CA GLU A 76 15.38 -1.80 29.48
C GLU A 76 15.79 -0.31 29.44
N ASN A 77 16.21 0.20 28.28
CA ASN A 77 16.80 1.54 28.15
C ASN A 77 16.11 2.35 27.05
N GLU A 78 15.94 3.66 27.26
CA GLU A 78 15.51 4.61 26.23
C GLU A 78 16.39 4.52 24.96
N PRO A 79 15.83 4.64 23.75
CA PRO A 79 16.63 4.65 22.53
C PRO A 79 17.54 5.87 22.51
N LYS A 80 18.81 5.66 22.17
CA LYS A 80 19.81 6.73 22.14
C LYS A 80 19.76 7.54 20.84
N THR A 81 19.26 6.95 19.77
CA THR A 81 19.18 7.56 18.45
C THR A 81 17.82 7.35 17.80
N LYS A 82 17.53 8.11 16.75
CA LYS A 82 16.31 7.95 15.95
C LYS A 82 16.27 6.62 15.23
N GLU A 83 17.40 6.17 14.72
CA GLU A 83 17.52 4.89 14.02
C GLU A 83 17.18 3.73 14.96
N GLU A 84 17.59 3.82 16.23
CA GLU A 84 17.22 2.84 17.24
C GLU A 84 15.71 2.89 17.55
N ALA A 85 15.14 4.09 17.73
CA ALA A 85 13.70 4.27 17.96
C ALA A 85 12.85 3.75 16.78
N LEU A 86 13.28 4.01 15.54
CA LEU A 86 12.62 3.53 14.32
C LEU A 86 12.66 2.01 14.23
N ARG A 87 13.83 1.40 14.43
CA ARG A 87 13.96 -0.06 14.43
C ARG A 87 13.05 -0.72 15.48
N ARG A 88 12.99 -0.17 16.69
CA ARG A 88 12.09 -0.64 17.75
C ARG A 88 10.61 -0.45 17.39
N ALA A 89 10.26 0.68 16.77
CA ALA A 89 8.91 0.92 16.30
C ALA A 89 8.51 -0.08 15.20
N ASP A 90 9.43 -0.40 14.28
CA ASP A 90 9.19 -1.42 13.24
C ASP A 90 8.99 -2.82 13.81
N GLU A 91 9.71 -3.20 14.88
CA GLU A 91 9.49 -4.49 15.55
C GLU A 91 8.08 -4.67 16.13
N VAL A 92 7.42 -3.57 16.50
CA VAL A 92 6.07 -3.58 17.07
C VAL A 92 5.00 -3.35 16.01
N LEU A 93 5.24 -2.40 15.11
CA LEU A 93 4.24 -1.99 14.11
C LEU A 93 4.29 -2.84 12.84
N ASN A 94 5.38 -3.56 12.64
CA ASN A 94 5.61 -4.43 11.49
C ASN A 94 6.37 -5.68 11.95
N PRO A 95 5.82 -6.48 12.90
CA PRO A 95 6.52 -7.63 13.44
C PRO A 95 6.91 -8.55 12.29
N ARG A 96 8.21 -8.63 12.01
CA ARG A 96 8.74 -9.45 10.92
C ARG A 96 8.82 -10.89 11.39
N GLY A 97 7.78 -11.66 11.12
CA GLY A 97 7.85 -13.12 11.15
C GLY A 97 8.53 -13.62 9.89
N PHE A 98 9.78 -14.07 9.98
CA PHE A 98 10.37 -14.83 8.89
C PHE A 98 9.95 -16.29 9.05
N THR A 99 8.96 -16.73 8.29
CA THR A 99 8.63 -18.16 8.21
C THR A 99 9.38 -18.74 7.02
N GLN A 100 10.31 -19.64 7.30
CA GLN A 100 10.98 -20.39 6.23
C GLN A 100 9.97 -21.36 5.60
N ARG A 101 9.74 -21.25 4.28
CA ARG A 101 8.91 -22.16 3.49
C ARG A 101 9.80 -22.89 2.48
N GLY A 102 10.40 -24.00 2.90
CA GLY A 102 11.41 -24.72 2.11
C GLY A 102 12.78 -24.01 2.13
N ASP A 103 13.37 -23.77 0.97
CA ASP A 103 14.62 -23.00 0.84
C ASP A 103 14.39 -21.48 0.79
N ASP A 104 13.14 -21.05 0.70
CA ASP A 104 12.74 -19.65 0.65
C ASP A 104 12.23 -19.13 1.99
N TRP A 105 12.42 -17.83 2.17
CA TRP A 105 11.94 -17.10 3.33
C TRP A 105 10.72 -16.29 2.92
N VAL A 106 9.55 -16.65 3.43
CA VAL A 106 8.36 -15.83 3.37
C VAL A 106 8.37 -14.95 4.61
N VAL A 107 8.26 -13.64 4.45
CA VAL A 107 7.95 -12.80 5.60
C VAL A 107 6.43 -12.90 5.77
N GLN A 108 6.01 -13.72 6.73
CA GLN A 108 4.61 -13.75 7.12
C GLN A 108 4.43 -12.58 8.09
N HIS A 109 3.63 -11.63 7.65
CA HIS A 109 2.91 -10.79 8.58
C HIS A 109 1.55 -11.45 8.74
N ASP A 110 1.21 -11.85 9.96
CA ASP A 110 -0.20 -12.06 10.20
C ASP A 110 -0.81 -10.66 10.18
N GLY A 111 -1.54 -10.36 9.10
CA GLY A 111 -2.48 -9.25 9.04
C GLY A 111 -3.66 -9.50 9.96
N GLU A 112 -3.38 -10.00 11.17
CA GLU A 112 -4.37 -10.16 12.21
C GLU A 112 -5.02 -8.81 12.48
N ASP A 113 -6.31 -8.94 12.71
CA ASP A 113 -7.21 -7.83 12.91
C ASP A 113 -6.62 -6.87 13.95
N PRO A 114 -6.51 -5.55 13.69
CA PRO A 114 -6.19 -4.59 14.74
C PRO A 114 -7.17 -4.63 15.93
N THR A 115 -8.24 -5.42 15.90
CA THR A 115 -9.07 -5.74 17.07
C THR A 115 -8.54 -6.90 17.93
N SER A 116 -7.67 -7.78 17.39
CA SER A 116 -7.04 -8.86 18.16
C SER A 116 -5.83 -8.42 18.96
N ILE A 117 -5.40 -7.13 18.85
CA ILE A 117 -4.20 -6.57 19.51
C ILE A 117 -4.04 -7.26 20.85
N ASP A 118 -3.12 -8.23 20.88
CA ASP A 118 -2.78 -8.88 22.11
C ASP A 118 -2.40 -7.74 23.05
N ASN A 119 -2.94 -7.75 24.27
CA ASN A 119 -2.59 -6.77 25.27
C ASN A 119 -1.08 -6.56 25.29
N THR A 120 -0.29 -7.62 25.06
CA THR A 120 1.16 -7.57 24.87
C THR A 120 1.64 -6.50 23.88
N GLU A 121 1.15 -6.45 22.64
CA GLU A 121 1.60 -5.47 21.64
C GLU A 121 1.30 -4.03 22.06
N SER A 122 0.09 -3.79 22.57
CA SER A 122 -0.29 -2.46 23.04
C SER A 122 0.56 -2.00 24.23
N HIS A 123 0.89 -2.91 25.15
CA HIS A 123 1.76 -2.62 26.29
C HIS A 123 3.21 -2.32 25.84
N VAL A 124 3.75 -3.11 24.90
CA VAL A 124 5.09 -2.86 24.35
C VAL A 124 5.12 -1.53 23.59
N ALA A 125 4.09 -1.25 22.79
CA ALA A 125 3.94 0.04 22.10
C ALA A 125 3.89 1.21 23.09
N ALA A 126 3.13 1.09 24.17
CA ALA A 126 3.04 2.12 25.21
C ALA A 126 4.40 2.40 25.86
N SER A 127 5.17 1.34 26.14
CA SER A 127 6.54 1.45 26.65
C SER A 127 7.42 2.23 25.68
N HIS A 128 7.41 1.88 24.39
CA HIS A 128 8.18 2.60 23.38
C HIS A 128 7.75 4.05 23.21
N VAL A 129 6.45 4.35 23.26
CA VAL A 129 5.95 5.73 23.18
C VAL A 129 6.54 6.59 24.30
N LYS A 130 6.61 6.03 25.51
CA LYS A 130 7.21 6.70 26.68
C LYS A 130 8.71 6.91 26.49
N ASP A 131 9.43 5.87 26.08
CA ASP A 131 10.88 5.94 25.87
C ASP A 131 11.28 6.94 24.77
N ASN A 132 10.41 7.11 23.78
CA ASN A 132 10.62 8.02 22.64
C ASN A 132 10.36 9.51 22.96
N LEU A 133 9.82 9.85 24.14
CA LEU A 133 9.36 11.22 24.45
C LEU A 133 10.45 12.30 24.29
N LYS A 134 11.71 11.98 24.62
CA LYS A 134 12.82 12.93 24.47
C LYS A 134 13.07 13.23 22.99
N LEU A 135 13.22 12.19 22.16
CA LEU A 135 13.42 12.32 20.71
C LEU A 135 12.23 13.00 20.04
N GLU A 136 11.00 12.67 20.44
CA GLU A 136 9.79 13.32 19.94
C GLU A 136 9.81 14.83 20.19
N ARG A 137 10.15 15.27 21.41
CA ARG A 137 10.27 16.71 21.72
C ARG A 137 11.36 17.41 20.89
N GLU A 138 12.44 16.72 20.56
CA GLU A 138 13.51 17.26 19.73
C GLU A 138 13.08 17.42 18.27
N GLU A 139 12.38 16.43 17.70
CA GLU A 139 11.86 16.52 16.33
C GLU A 139 10.68 17.50 16.21
N LEU A 140 9.81 17.61 17.23
CA LEU A 140 8.71 18.59 17.24
C LEU A 140 9.20 20.05 17.18
N LYS A 141 10.41 20.34 17.68
CA LYS A 141 11.01 21.68 17.58
C LYS A 141 11.35 22.06 16.14
N LYS A 142 11.50 21.09 15.25
CA LYS A 142 11.79 21.31 13.82
C LYS A 142 10.54 21.62 13.01
N LEU A 143 9.36 21.26 13.52
CA LEU A 143 8.08 21.64 12.93
C LEU A 143 7.77 23.11 13.19
N SER A 144 7.06 23.72 12.23
CA SER A 144 6.43 25.03 12.43
C SER A 144 5.48 24.99 13.63
N GLU A 145 5.17 26.15 14.22
CA GLU A 145 4.23 26.21 15.35
C GLU A 145 2.84 25.67 14.97
N SER A 146 2.37 26.00 13.77
CA SER A 146 1.11 25.49 13.21
C SER A 146 1.12 23.96 13.09
N ASP A 147 2.19 23.39 12.53
CA ASP A 147 2.27 21.94 12.32
C ASP A 147 2.46 21.19 13.63
N ARG A 148 3.19 21.77 14.58
CA ARG A 148 3.29 21.22 15.94
C ARG A 148 1.93 21.15 16.62
N LYS A 149 1.08 22.16 16.44
CA LYS A 149 -0.29 22.15 16.98
C LYS A 149 -1.13 21.04 16.36
N LYS A 150 -1.06 20.87 15.02
CA LYS A 150 -1.73 19.77 14.29
C LYS A 150 -1.27 18.41 14.79
N TYR A 151 0.04 18.21 14.93
CA TYR A 151 0.60 16.98 15.48
C TYR A 151 0.05 16.67 16.88
N LEU A 152 0.02 17.66 17.78
CA LEU A 152 -0.50 17.47 19.13
C LEU A 152 -2.00 17.19 19.14
N GLU A 153 -2.76 17.72 18.18
CA GLU A 153 -4.17 17.39 17.98
C GLU A 153 -4.36 15.93 17.58
N VAL A 154 -3.60 15.44 16.60
CA VAL A 154 -3.59 14.02 16.20
C VAL A 154 -3.21 13.13 17.37
N ARG A 155 -2.12 13.45 18.07
CA ARG A 155 -1.66 12.70 19.25
C ARG A 155 -2.75 12.61 20.32
N ARG A 156 -3.42 13.73 20.63
CA ARG A 156 -4.50 13.77 21.61
C ARG A 156 -5.69 12.90 21.19
N SER A 157 -6.11 12.95 19.93
CA SER A 157 -7.23 12.13 19.44
C SER A 157 -6.95 10.63 19.54
N ILE A 158 -5.71 10.19 19.32
CA ILE A 158 -5.33 8.77 19.47
C ILE A 158 -5.30 8.38 20.95
N ASN A 159 -4.78 9.25 21.82
CA ASN A 159 -4.63 9.01 23.25
C ASN A 159 -5.96 9.02 24.05
N GLU A 160 -7.10 9.23 23.40
CA GLU A 160 -8.42 9.11 24.06
C GLU A 160 -8.73 7.67 24.48
N ASP A 161 -8.08 6.69 23.84
CA ASP A 161 -8.13 5.28 24.20
C ASP A 161 -6.71 4.77 24.50
N PRO A 162 -6.36 4.50 25.77
CA PRO A 162 -5.04 3.99 26.15
C PRO A 162 -4.65 2.66 25.49
N GLN A 163 -5.62 1.87 25.01
CA GLN A 163 -5.36 0.62 24.31
C GLN A 163 -4.78 0.84 22.90
N ARG A 164 -4.72 2.09 22.43
CA ARG A 164 -4.28 2.46 21.07
C ARG A 164 -2.86 3.01 21.02
N SER A 165 -1.99 2.49 21.87
CA SER A 165 -0.59 2.92 21.92
C SER A 165 0.18 2.64 20.63
N THR A 166 -0.28 1.70 19.79
CA THR A 166 0.28 1.44 18.46
C THR A 166 0.11 2.64 17.50
N GLY A 167 -1.00 3.37 17.54
CA GLY A 167 -1.16 4.60 16.76
C GLY A 167 -0.24 5.74 17.22
N LEU A 168 0.00 5.85 18.53
CA LEU A 168 0.94 6.83 19.06
C LEU A 168 2.39 6.52 18.64
N LEU A 169 2.75 5.23 18.66
CA LEU A 169 4.05 4.77 18.19
C LEU A 169 4.21 5.00 16.67
N ALA A 170 3.15 4.73 15.90
CA ALA A 170 3.11 5.01 14.46
C ALA A 170 3.26 6.50 14.16
N LEU A 171 2.60 7.38 14.93
CA LEU A 171 2.75 8.82 14.81
C LEU A 171 4.19 9.29 15.06
N GLN A 172 4.83 8.77 16.11
CA GLN A 172 6.24 9.05 16.41
C GLN A 172 7.16 8.53 15.29
N LYS A 173 6.91 7.32 14.77
CA LYS A 173 7.65 6.75 13.64
C LYS A 173 7.58 7.68 12.42
N MET A 174 6.39 8.16 12.04
CA MET A 174 6.25 9.11 10.93
C MET A 174 7.01 10.42 11.17
N LEU A 175 6.97 10.96 12.39
CA LEU A 175 7.76 12.14 12.76
C LEU A 175 9.27 11.89 12.62
N PHE A 176 9.76 10.76 13.13
CA PHE A 176 11.18 10.40 13.11
C PHE A 176 11.72 10.13 11.70
N GLN A 177 10.89 9.58 10.82
CA GLN A 177 11.19 9.40 9.40
C GLN A 177 11.18 10.73 8.61
N GLY A 178 10.75 11.84 9.22
CA GLY A 178 10.55 13.10 8.51
C GLY A 178 9.38 13.08 7.53
N LYS A 179 8.43 12.16 7.70
CA LYS A 179 7.19 12.09 6.90
C LYS A 179 6.16 13.15 7.30
N LEU A 180 6.41 13.92 8.36
CA LEU A 180 5.54 15.01 8.84
C LEU A 180 6.28 16.37 8.73
N PRO A 181 5.62 17.45 8.23
CA PRO A 181 4.20 17.51 7.88
C PRO A 181 3.83 16.72 6.62
N GLY A 182 4.83 16.30 5.84
CA GLY A 182 4.66 15.48 4.63
C GLY A 182 4.54 16.32 3.37
N GLY A 183 4.54 15.65 2.22
CA GLY A 183 4.20 16.26 0.94
C GLY A 183 2.72 16.62 0.86
N LYS A 184 2.32 17.29 -0.21
CA LYS A 184 0.91 17.59 -0.48
C LYS A 184 0.21 16.43 -1.19
N ASP A 185 -1.10 16.36 -1.02
CA ASP A 185 -1.97 15.49 -1.82
C ASP A 185 -1.90 15.84 -3.33
N PHE A 186 -2.48 15.01 -4.19
CA PHE A 186 -2.37 15.20 -5.64
C PHE A 186 -3.10 16.45 -6.16
N LYS A 187 -4.01 17.03 -5.36
CA LYS A 187 -4.70 18.29 -5.68
C LYS A 187 -3.97 19.52 -5.12
N GLY A 188 -2.93 19.32 -4.31
CA GLY A 188 -2.15 20.38 -3.67
C GLY A 188 -2.87 21.06 -2.50
N GLU A 189 -3.96 20.47 -1.99
CA GLU A 189 -4.88 21.10 -1.02
C GLU A 189 -4.34 21.07 0.41
N GLY A 190 -3.70 19.97 0.82
CA GLY A 190 -3.14 19.79 2.16
C GLY A 190 -1.97 18.82 2.20
N THR A 191 -1.18 18.91 3.27
CA THR A 191 -0.13 17.95 3.60
C THR A 191 -0.68 16.71 4.32
N THR A 192 0.14 15.67 4.47
CA THR A 192 -0.23 14.48 5.28
C THR A 192 -0.73 14.89 6.67
N LEU A 193 -0.04 15.82 7.33
CA LEU A 193 -0.40 16.26 8.67
C LEU A 193 -1.67 17.13 8.69
N ASP A 194 -1.98 17.85 7.61
CA ASP A 194 -3.25 18.60 7.49
C ASP A 194 -4.44 17.64 7.51
N HIS A 195 -4.39 16.60 6.67
CA HIS A 195 -5.47 15.61 6.57
C HIS A 195 -5.60 14.76 7.83
N LEU A 196 -4.49 14.39 8.46
CA LEU A 196 -4.51 13.74 9.77
C LEU A 196 -5.13 14.62 10.86
N ALA A 197 -4.86 15.93 10.85
CA ALA A 197 -5.46 16.85 11.82
C ALA A 197 -6.96 17.06 11.57
N ASP A 198 -7.42 17.07 10.31
CA ASP A 198 -8.85 17.11 10.00
C ASP A 198 -9.57 15.87 10.54
N ALA A 199 -9.02 14.68 10.28
CA ALA A 199 -9.50 13.42 10.85
C ALA A 199 -9.55 13.46 12.39
N ALA A 200 -8.47 13.90 13.03
CA ALA A 200 -8.35 14.01 14.50
C ALA A 200 -9.29 15.07 15.11
N SER A 201 -9.70 16.07 14.34
CA SER A 201 -10.68 17.06 14.79
C SER A 201 -12.07 16.45 14.96
N GLY A 202 -12.41 15.47 14.12
CA GLY A 202 -13.71 14.81 14.06
C GLY A 202 -14.87 15.68 13.59
N LYS A 203 -14.65 16.96 13.24
CA LYS A 203 -15.72 17.92 12.91
C LYS A 203 -16.52 17.50 11.68
N ASN A 204 -15.84 16.85 10.74
CA ASN A 204 -16.37 16.47 9.44
C ASN A 204 -16.76 15.00 9.34
N LEU A 205 -16.44 14.17 10.34
CA LEU A 205 -16.74 12.73 10.29
C LEU A 205 -18.25 12.47 10.32
N ALA A 206 -18.67 11.43 9.59
CA ALA A 206 -20.05 10.95 9.62
C ALA A 206 -20.43 10.40 10.99
N GLU A 207 -21.74 10.39 11.27
CA GLU A 207 -22.27 9.72 12.45
C GLU A 207 -21.89 8.22 12.42
N GLY A 208 -21.50 7.68 13.58
CA GLY A 208 -21.05 6.30 13.72
C GLY A 208 -19.55 6.07 13.44
N VAL A 209 -18.85 7.03 12.81
CA VAL A 209 -17.40 6.94 12.64
C VAL A 209 -16.70 7.33 13.95
N SER A 210 -16.06 6.35 14.59
CA SER A 210 -15.27 6.57 15.80
C SER A 210 -14.02 7.38 15.48
N ARG A 211 -14.01 8.67 15.86
CA ARG A 211 -12.91 9.62 15.58
C ARG A 211 -11.54 9.08 15.99
N SER A 212 -11.42 8.59 17.21
CA SER A 212 -10.17 8.10 17.75
C SER A 212 -9.71 6.82 17.04
N GLU A 213 -10.64 5.99 16.55
CA GLU A 213 -10.32 4.71 15.90
C GLU A 213 -9.89 4.94 14.45
N PHE A 214 -10.65 5.78 13.76
CA PHE A 214 -10.34 6.24 12.42
C PHE A 214 -8.96 6.90 12.36
N THR A 215 -8.70 7.86 13.25
CA THR A 215 -7.40 8.54 13.31
C THR A 215 -6.27 7.56 13.66
N ASN A 216 -6.48 6.65 14.62
CA ASN A 216 -5.50 5.64 15.02
C ASN A 216 -5.12 4.72 13.86
N THR A 217 -6.12 4.13 13.20
CA THR A 217 -5.90 3.21 12.07
C THR A 217 -5.28 3.94 10.89
N LEU A 218 -5.67 5.20 10.62
CA LEU A 218 -5.14 5.98 9.52
C LEU A 218 -3.64 6.27 9.70
N VAL A 219 -3.24 6.68 10.90
CA VAL A 219 -1.82 6.90 11.22
C VAL A 219 -1.02 5.60 11.12
N ARG A 220 -1.58 4.46 11.55
CA ARG A 220 -0.90 3.16 11.44
C ARG A 220 -0.64 2.78 9.98
N GLU A 221 -1.65 2.89 9.13
CA GLU A 221 -1.53 2.56 7.71
C GLU A 221 -0.54 3.47 6.97
N LEU A 222 -0.49 4.77 7.29
CA LEU A 222 0.50 5.67 6.70
C LEU A 222 1.93 5.42 7.20
N ALA A 223 2.08 4.95 8.44
CA ALA A 223 3.37 4.60 9.02
C ALA A 223 3.90 3.26 8.51
N THR A 224 3.00 2.30 8.27
CA THR A 224 3.30 0.95 7.77
C THR A 224 2.29 0.58 6.66
N PRO A 225 2.45 1.10 5.43
CA PRO A 225 1.51 0.80 4.32
C PRO A 225 1.33 -0.67 4.02
N SER A 226 2.36 -1.50 4.26
CA SER A 226 2.28 -2.95 4.15
C SER A 226 1.26 -3.61 5.08
N SER A 227 0.77 -2.93 6.13
CA SER A 227 -0.29 -3.45 6.99
C SER A 227 -1.70 -3.25 6.40
N ILE A 228 -1.84 -2.63 5.23
CA ILE A 228 -3.13 -2.49 4.57
C ILE A 228 -3.52 -3.86 3.99
N ASN A 229 -4.65 -4.40 4.46
CA ASN A 229 -5.08 -5.76 4.18
C ASN A 229 -6.45 -5.77 3.49
N GLN A 230 -6.61 -6.59 2.45
CA GLN A 230 -7.89 -6.82 1.80
C GLN A 230 -8.84 -7.67 2.67
N GLY A 231 -8.31 -8.33 3.69
CA GLY A 231 -9.03 -9.26 4.55
C GLY A 231 -9.59 -10.46 3.77
N GLY A 232 -10.75 -10.95 4.20
CA GLY A 232 -11.47 -12.03 3.51
C GLY A 232 -12.19 -11.64 2.22
N ARG A 233 -11.84 -10.53 1.55
CA ARG A 233 -12.58 -10.00 0.39
C ARG A 233 -11.79 -10.11 -0.91
N GLY A 234 -12.50 -10.21 -2.05
CA GLY A 234 -11.92 -10.29 -3.41
C GLY A 234 -11.37 -8.95 -3.95
N THR A 235 -10.68 -8.17 -3.12
CA THR A 235 -10.33 -6.76 -3.38
C THR A 235 -8.81 -6.53 -3.47
N CYS A 236 -8.04 -7.55 -3.85
CA CYS A 236 -6.57 -7.47 -3.92
C CYS A 236 -6.06 -6.28 -4.76
N ALA A 237 -6.68 -6.03 -5.92
CA ALA A 237 -6.28 -4.98 -6.85
C ALA A 237 -6.42 -3.55 -6.29
N PRO A 238 -7.60 -3.09 -5.81
CA PRO A 238 -7.71 -1.77 -5.19
C PRO A 238 -6.92 -1.68 -3.87
N THR A 239 -6.78 -2.77 -3.12
CA THR A 239 -5.98 -2.77 -1.89
C THR A 239 -4.50 -2.51 -2.20
N ALA A 240 -3.93 -3.22 -3.18
CA ALA A 240 -2.55 -3.01 -3.62
C ALA A 240 -2.32 -1.59 -4.17
N LEU A 241 -3.30 -1.02 -4.89
CA LEU A 241 -3.23 0.38 -5.33
C LEU A 241 -3.23 1.35 -4.15
N MET A 242 -4.04 1.10 -3.11
CA MET A 242 -4.05 1.96 -1.93
C MET A 242 -2.79 1.84 -1.07
N ILE A 243 -2.13 0.67 -1.06
CA ILE A 243 -0.79 0.53 -0.51
C ILE A 243 0.18 1.46 -1.26
N ASP A 244 0.15 1.45 -2.59
CA ASP A 244 1.02 2.30 -3.40
C ASP A 244 0.79 3.79 -3.12
N VAL A 245 -0.47 4.22 -3.04
CA VAL A 245 -0.83 5.59 -2.69
C VAL A 245 -0.33 5.95 -1.29
N ALA A 246 -0.49 5.08 -0.29
CA ALA A 246 0.00 5.33 1.06
C ALA A 246 1.53 5.44 1.14
N GLU A 247 2.27 4.66 0.34
CA GLU A 247 3.74 4.73 0.27
C GLU A 247 4.23 6.00 -0.45
N ASN A 248 3.65 6.30 -1.61
CA ASN A 248 4.18 7.32 -2.52
C ASN A 248 3.53 8.70 -2.36
N ASN A 249 2.27 8.77 -1.91
CA ASN A 249 1.61 10.01 -1.54
C ASN A 249 0.70 9.82 -0.31
N PRO A 250 1.29 9.76 0.91
CA PRO A 250 0.53 9.57 2.14
C PRO A 250 -0.51 10.68 2.40
N ALA A 251 -0.33 11.87 1.83
CA ALA A 251 -1.31 12.95 1.93
C ALA A 251 -2.56 12.65 1.11
N GLU A 252 -2.41 12.10 -0.10
CA GLU A 252 -3.54 11.68 -0.93
C GLU A 252 -4.32 10.53 -0.28
N TYR A 253 -3.62 9.53 0.27
CA TYR A 253 -4.28 8.45 1.02
C TYR A 253 -5.11 9.03 2.16
N ALA A 254 -4.53 9.89 2.99
CA ALA A 254 -5.22 10.53 4.12
C ALA A 254 -6.43 11.38 3.66
N ARG A 255 -6.30 12.10 2.55
CA ARG A 255 -7.38 12.91 1.96
C ARG A 255 -8.55 12.04 1.51
N ILE A 256 -8.27 10.95 0.77
CA ILE A 256 -9.30 10.01 0.30
C ILE A 256 -10.00 9.37 1.49
N SER A 257 -9.25 8.85 2.47
CA SER A 257 -9.81 8.25 3.69
C SER A 257 -10.73 9.23 4.41
N THR A 258 -10.28 10.46 4.64
CA THR A 258 -11.03 11.46 5.41
C THR A 258 -12.26 11.95 4.66
N GLY A 259 -12.15 12.17 3.34
CA GLY A 259 -13.28 12.55 2.49
C GLY A 259 -14.37 11.48 2.47
N LEU A 260 -14.00 10.21 2.35
CA LEU A 260 -14.94 9.09 2.42
C LEU A 260 -15.49 8.84 3.82
N ALA A 261 -14.75 9.14 4.88
CA ALA A 261 -15.26 9.08 6.27
C ALA A 261 -16.11 10.30 6.67
N SER A 262 -16.14 11.33 5.83
CA SER A 262 -16.88 12.56 6.12
C SER A 262 -18.41 12.36 6.12
N LYS A 263 -19.15 13.36 6.60
CA LYS A 263 -20.62 13.40 6.53
C LYS A 263 -21.15 13.26 5.11
N GLU A 264 -20.45 13.83 4.13
CA GLU A 264 -20.82 13.73 2.71
C GLU A 264 -20.47 12.36 2.14
N GLY A 265 -19.44 11.70 2.67
CA GLY A 265 -18.96 10.41 2.21
C GLY A 265 -18.50 10.46 0.76
N LYS A 266 -17.83 11.55 0.35
CA LYS A 266 -17.42 11.79 -1.04
C LYS A 266 -16.04 12.41 -1.10
N VAL A 267 -15.31 12.08 -2.16
CA VAL A 267 -14.03 12.72 -2.46
C VAL A 267 -13.80 12.77 -3.96
N GLU A 268 -13.49 13.97 -4.48
CA GLU A 268 -13.06 14.15 -5.87
C GLU A 268 -11.60 13.68 -5.99
N LEU A 269 -11.31 12.87 -7.01
CA LEU A 269 -9.98 12.33 -7.30
C LEU A 269 -9.13 13.31 -8.13
N ALA A 270 -7.84 12.97 -8.30
CA ALA A 270 -6.86 13.87 -8.92
C ALA A 270 -7.15 14.19 -10.39
N ASP A 271 -7.91 13.35 -11.10
CA ASP A 271 -8.36 13.62 -12.47
C ASP A 271 -9.37 14.77 -12.59
N GLY A 272 -9.92 15.26 -11.46
CA GLY A 272 -10.92 16.32 -11.39
C GLY A 272 -12.27 15.98 -12.06
N LYS A 273 -12.51 14.71 -12.38
CA LYS A 273 -13.70 14.22 -13.09
C LYS A 273 -14.42 13.13 -12.31
N THR A 274 -13.66 12.36 -11.55
CA THR A 274 -14.14 11.20 -10.83
C THR A 274 -14.33 11.53 -9.36
N THR A 275 -15.52 11.22 -8.85
CA THR A 275 -15.85 11.34 -7.43
C THR A 275 -16.06 9.96 -6.85
N LEU A 276 -15.22 9.57 -5.89
CA LEU A 276 -15.48 8.42 -5.05
C LEU A 276 -16.63 8.74 -4.09
N VAL A 277 -17.51 7.77 -3.88
CA VAL A 277 -18.63 7.85 -2.95
C VAL A 277 -18.53 6.65 -2.02
N ARG A 278 -18.65 6.88 -0.71
CA ARG A 278 -18.68 5.83 0.30
C ARG A 278 -19.93 4.96 0.06
N GLU A 279 -19.75 3.65 0.12
CA GLU A 279 -20.84 2.71 -0.04
C GLU A 279 -21.91 2.87 1.03
N LYS A 280 -23.17 2.66 0.64
CA LYS A 280 -24.31 2.82 1.57
C LYS A 280 -24.26 1.78 2.68
N GLU A 281 -23.84 0.57 2.34
CA GLU A 281 -23.72 -0.56 3.25
C GLU A 281 -22.35 -0.62 3.95
N THR A 282 -21.52 0.45 3.86
CA THR A 282 -20.23 0.48 4.56
C THR A 282 -20.44 0.30 6.06
N SER A 283 -19.89 -0.78 6.61
CA SER A 283 -19.86 -0.99 8.06
C SER A 283 -18.77 -0.14 8.72
N PHE A 284 -19.17 0.73 9.64
CA PHE A 284 -18.24 1.38 10.57
C PHE A 284 -17.84 0.49 11.75
N GLN A 285 -18.50 -0.65 11.93
CA GLN A 285 -18.19 -1.64 12.95
C GLN A 285 -17.35 -2.78 12.38
N ASP A 286 -16.66 -3.51 13.25
CA ASP A 286 -15.99 -4.74 12.87
C ASP A 286 -16.94 -5.71 12.15
N ASP A 287 -16.52 -6.16 10.97
CA ASP A 287 -17.24 -7.08 10.10
C ASP A 287 -16.57 -8.48 10.07
N GLY A 288 -15.55 -8.71 10.91
CA GLY A 288 -14.83 -9.97 11.01
C GLY A 288 -13.94 -10.28 9.79
N THR A 289 -13.78 -9.31 8.88
CA THR A 289 -12.92 -9.48 7.69
C THR A 289 -11.44 -9.29 8.00
N GLY A 290 -11.10 -8.70 9.16
CA GLY A 290 -9.74 -8.28 9.51
C GLY A 290 -9.34 -6.94 8.90
N ARG A 291 -10.25 -6.27 8.18
CA ARG A 291 -10.00 -4.94 7.60
C ARG A 291 -10.13 -3.86 8.66
N SER A 292 -9.21 -2.89 8.60
CA SER A 292 -9.32 -1.67 9.41
C SER A 292 -10.59 -0.86 9.05
N LEU A 293 -11.01 0.04 9.96
CA LEU A 293 -12.11 0.97 9.68
C LEU A 293 -11.89 1.77 8.38
N ASN A 294 -10.66 2.21 8.08
CA ASN A 294 -10.37 2.93 6.84
C ASN A 294 -10.52 2.04 5.62
N GLN A 295 -10.04 0.80 5.69
CA GLN A 295 -10.13 -0.18 4.61
C GLN A 295 -11.59 -0.51 4.28
N ARG A 296 -12.46 -0.68 5.29
CA ARG A 296 -13.90 -0.89 5.10
C ARG A 296 -14.61 0.30 4.46
N ILE A 297 -14.09 1.52 4.64
CA ILE A 297 -14.63 2.73 4.02
C ILE A 297 -14.15 2.90 2.58
N ILE A 298 -12.84 2.73 2.35
CA ILE A 298 -12.19 3.10 1.09
C ILE A 298 -12.37 2.01 0.04
N ILE A 299 -12.08 0.76 0.38
CA ILE A 299 -11.96 -0.32 -0.61
C ILE A 299 -13.30 -0.56 -1.35
N PRO A 300 -14.47 -0.58 -0.69
CA PRO A 300 -15.74 -0.75 -1.40
C PRO A 300 -16.01 0.39 -2.41
N ALA A 301 -15.72 1.64 -2.03
CA ALA A 301 -15.88 2.78 -2.93
C ALA A 301 -14.99 2.68 -4.19
N LEU A 302 -13.77 2.16 -4.02
CA LEU A 302 -12.86 1.90 -5.14
C LEU A 302 -13.36 0.77 -6.05
N MET A 303 -13.97 -0.26 -5.45
CA MET A 303 -14.53 -1.39 -6.18
C MET A 303 -15.68 -0.95 -7.08
N GLU A 304 -16.55 -0.03 -6.66
CA GLU A 304 -17.61 0.52 -7.52
C GLU A 304 -17.06 1.16 -8.80
N ILE A 305 -16.00 1.96 -8.66
CA ILE A 305 -15.35 2.57 -9.82
C ILE A 305 -14.72 1.52 -10.72
N ALA A 306 -14.00 0.55 -10.13
CA ALA A 306 -13.34 -0.48 -10.90
C ALA A 306 -14.37 -1.37 -11.64
N ASN A 307 -15.46 -1.76 -10.98
CA ASN A 307 -16.45 -2.65 -11.56
C ASN A 307 -17.35 -1.98 -12.60
N GLY A 308 -17.39 -0.65 -12.62
CA GLY A 308 -18.10 0.14 -13.61
C GLY A 308 -19.62 -0.03 -13.50
N ASN A 309 -20.21 -0.85 -14.37
CA ASN A 309 -21.67 -1.08 -14.36
C ASN A 309 -22.10 -2.27 -13.49
N LYS A 310 -21.15 -2.95 -12.84
CA LYS A 310 -21.44 -4.03 -11.91
C LYS A 310 -21.34 -3.49 -10.49
N ASP A 311 -22.36 -3.75 -9.69
CA ASP A 311 -22.39 -3.44 -8.27
C ASP A 311 -21.43 -4.37 -7.52
N TYR A 312 -20.69 -3.86 -6.54
CA TYR A 312 -19.92 -4.63 -5.59
C TYR A 312 -20.68 -4.67 -4.25
N THR A 313 -20.97 -5.87 -3.76
CA THR A 313 -21.62 -6.02 -2.45
C THR A 313 -20.57 -6.33 -1.40
N ASP A 314 -20.23 -5.35 -0.56
CA ASP A 314 -19.16 -5.53 0.42
C ASP A 314 -19.47 -6.64 1.45
N ASP A 315 -20.74 -6.80 1.85
CA ASP A 315 -21.16 -7.80 2.83
C ASP A 315 -20.84 -9.24 2.41
N THR A 316 -21.10 -9.58 1.15
CA THR A 316 -20.89 -10.92 0.62
C THR A 316 -19.52 -11.06 -0.04
N GLY A 317 -18.85 -9.95 -0.37
CA GLY A 317 -17.70 -9.93 -1.27
C GLY A 317 -18.07 -10.41 -2.68
N GLU A 318 -19.36 -10.57 -2.99
CA GLU A 318 -19.82 -10.95 -4.32
C GLU A 318 -19.62 -9.79 -5.29
N GLY A 319 -19.04 -10.14 -6.43
CA GLY A 319 -18.60 -9.21 -7.45
C GLY A 319 -17.45 -9.82 -8.22
N ALA A 320 -17.25 -9.40 -9.46
CA ALA A 320 -15.97 -9.69 -10.09
C ALA A 320 -14.92 -8.86 -9.35
N GLY A 321 -13.82 -9.47 -8.89
CA GLY A 321 -12.66 -8.69 -8.48
C GLY A 321 -12.22 -7.75 -9.60
N ALA A 322 -11.60 -6.62 -9.27
CA ALA A 322 -11.15 -5.68 -10.28
C ALA A 322 -10.10 -6.35 -11.19
N SER A 323 -10.43 -6.46 -12.48
CA SER A 323 -9.47 -6.87 -13.51
C SER A 323 -8.35 -5.84 -13.67
N ALA A 324 -7.21 -6.24 -14.24
CA ALA A 324 -6.11 -5.30 -14.53
C ALA A 324 -6.57 -4.10 -15.40
N ARG A 325 -7.46 -4.35 -16.38
CA ARG A 325 -8.03 -3.31 -17.24
C ARG A 325 -8.92 -2.32 -16.49
N THR A 326 -9.72 -2.81 -15.55
CA THR A 326 -10.58 -1.95 -14.75
C THR A 326 -9.80 -1.17 -13.70
N LEU A 327 -8.69 -1.75 -13.22
CA LEU A 327 -7.77 -1.09 -12.31
C LEU A 327 -7.12 0.13 -12.98
N ASP A 328 -6.83 0.11 -14.28
CA ASP A 328 -6.29 1.29 -14.99
C ASP A 328 -7.18 2.51 -14.82
N ARG A 329 -8.49 2.38 -15.00
CA ARG A 329 -9.43 3.51 -14.83
C ARG A 329 -9.35 4.11 -13.44
N LEU A 330 -9.23 3.25 -12.43
CA LEU A 330 -9.12 3.68 -11.05
C LEU A 330 -7.76 4.35 -10.80
N ASN A 331 -6.69 3.76 -11.33
CA ASN A 331 -5.33 4.26 -11.22
C ASN A 331 -5.21 5.65 -11.91
N ASP A 332 -5.84 5.80 -13.08
CA ASP A 332 -5.93 7.07 -13.81
C ASP A 332 -6.61 8.14 -12.97
N ALA A 333 -7.76 7.79 -12.39
CA ALA A 333 -8.54 8.72 -11.59
C ALA A 333 -7.76 9.17 -10.35
N ILE A 334 -7.14 8.21 -9.63
CA ILE A 334 -6.39 8.48 -8.40
C ILE A 334 -5.15 9.31 -8.67
N HIS A 335 -4.33 8.96 -9.67
CA HIS A 335 -3.06 9.64 -9.92
C HIS A 335 -3.18 10.83 -10.87
N GLY A 336 -4.31 10.99 -11.57
CA GLY A 336 -4.51 12.01 -12.59
C GLY A 336 -3.59 11.83 -13.81
N LYS A 337 -3.15 10.60 -14.09
CA LYS A 337 -2.20 10.25 -15.17
C LYS A 337 -2.75 9.09 -15.98
N ASN A 338 -2.41 9.01 -17.27
CA ASN A 338 -2.81 7.85 -18.07
C ASN A 338 -1.96 6.64 -17.69
N MET A 339 -2.60 5.63 -17.13
CA MET A 339 -2.05 4.33 -16.82
C MET A 339 -2.51 3.33 -17.87
N GLY A 340 -1.76 2.25 -17.98
CA GLY A 340 -2.11 1.16 -18.87
C GLY A 340 -1.74 -0.17 -18.31
N TYR A 341 -2.49 -1.18 -18.70
CA TYR A 341 -2.18 -2.55 -18.40
C TYR A 341 -1.58 -3.28 -19.61
N VAL A 342 -0.72 -4.25 -19.29
CA VAL A 342 -0.12 -5.15 -20.26
C VAL A 342 -0.43 -6.58 -19.84
N ASP A 343 -1.04 -7.36 -20.75
CA ASP A 343 -1.19 -8.82 -20.58
C ASP A 343 0.10 -9.52 -21.02
N ILE A 344 0.58 -10.43 -20.18
CA ILE A 344 1.83 -11.16 -20.36
C ILE A 344 1.51 -12.63 -20.62
N LYS A 345 1.78 -13.09 -21.84
CA LYS A 345 1.33 -14.38 -22.39
C LYS A 345 2.46 -15.39 -22.60
N ASP A 346 3.68 -14.91 -22.77
CA ASP A 346 4.84 -15.75 -23.09
C ASP A 346 6.13 -15.23 -22.44
N SER A 347 7.21 -16.01 -22.54
CA SER A 347 8.50 -15.70 -21.92
C SER A 347 9.19 -14.46 -22.47
N LYS A 348 8.96 -14.09 -23.74
CA LYS A 348 9.50 -12.85 -24.32
C LYS A 348 8.83 -11.65 -23.66
N GLN A 349 7.51 -11.70 -23.48
CA GLN A 349 6.74 -10.66 -22.80
C GLN A 349 7.08 -10.60 -21.30
N GLN A 350 7.29 -11.75 -20.64
CA GLN A 350 7.73 -11.79 -19.24
C GLN A 350 9.07 -11.07 -19.05
N LYS A 351 10.05 -11.34 -19.92
CA LYS A 351 11.35 -10.66 -19.87
C LYS A 351 11.22 -9.16 -20.09
N ALA A 352 10.44 -8.74 -21.08
CA ALA A 352 10.21 -7.32 -21.34
C ALA A 352 9.53 -6.61 -20.15
N ALA A 353 8.53 -7.26 -19.52
CA ALA A 353 7.90 -6.75 -18.32
C ALA A 353 8.87 -6.62 -17.14
N MET A 354 9.78 -7.60 -16.96
CA MET A 354 10.82 -7.50 -15.93
C MET A 354 11.80 -6.35 -16.18
N ASP A 355 12.17 -6.08 -17.44
CA ASP A 355 13.01 -4.92 -17.78
C ASP A 355 12.30 -3.58 -17.41
N VAL A 356 10.97 -3.50 -17.57
CA VAL A 356 10.18 -2.34 -17.14
C VAL A 356 10.11 -2.22 -15.63
N ILE A 357 9.82 -3.34 -14.94
CA ILE A 357 9.79 -3.37 -13.47
C ILE A 357 11.12 -2.87 -12.90
N ASP A 358 12.26 -3.34 -13.41
CA ASP A 358 13.56 -2.86 -12.95
C ASP A 358 13.77 -1.37 -13.20
N ALA A 359 13.32 -0.85 -14.34
CA ALA A 359 13.46 0.56 -14.69
C ALA A 359 12.61 1.46 -13.77
N GLU A 360 11.38 1.05 -13.46
CA GLU A 360 10.50 1.75 -12.52
C GLU A 360 11.06 1.72 -11.09
N LEU A 361 11.46 0.55 -10.61
CA LEU A 361 12.07 0.39 -9.29
C LEU A 361 13.36 1.22 -9.15
N LYS A 362 14.21 1.25 -10.20
CA LYS A 362 15.40 2.09 -10.23
C LYS A 362 15.07 3.59 -10.21
N SER A 363 13.90 3.97 -10.71
CA SER A 363 13.39 5.34 -10.66
C SER A 363 12.72 5.68 -9.33
N GLY A 364 12.62 4.70 -8.42
CA GLY A 364 11.99 4.85 -7.11
C GLY A 364 10.47 4.67 -7.13
N ASN A 365 9.91 4.12 -8.21
CA ASN A 365 8.49 3.84 -8.32
C ASN A 365 8.20 2.36 -8.00
N ASN A 366 7.05 2.09 -7.40
CA ASN A 366 6.55 0.73 -7.26
C ASN A 366 5.78 0.31 -8.53
N VAL A 367 5.55 -0.99 -8.69
CA VAL A 367 4.82 -1.52 -9.86
C VAL A 367 3.72 -2.49 -9.44
N LEU A 368 2.48 -2.23 -9.87
CA LEU A 368 1.35 -3.11 -9.64
C LEU A 368 1.35 -4.27 -10.64
N VAL A 369 1.51 -5.49 -10.17
CA VAL A 369 1.59 -6.69 -11.03
C VAL A 369 0.54 -7.72 -10.65
N GLY A 370 0.06 -8.45 -11.65
CA GLY A 370 -0.77 -9.62 -11.47
C GLY A 370 0.04 -10.89 -11.68
N MET A 371 -0.08 -11.82 -10.75
CA MET A 371 0.61 -13.10 -10.79
C MET A 371 -0.32 -14.27 -10.48
N ILE A 372 0.14 -15.50 -10.78
CA ILE A 372 -0.52 -16.74 -10.37
C ILE A 372 0.15 -17.25 -9.08
N PHE A 373 -0.63 -17.35 -8.01
CA PHE A 373 -0.16 -17.92 -6.74
C PHE A 373 -0.32 -19.45 -6.68
N ALA A 374 -1.31 -19.98 -7.38
CA ALA A 374 -1.63 -21.41 -7.37
C ALA A 374 -0.55 -22.27 -8.05
N GLU A 375 -0.37 -23.50 -7.55
CA GLU A 375 0.47 -24.51 -8.18
C GLU A 375 -0.09 -24.91 -9.55
N PRO A 376 0.75 -25.41 -10.49
CA PRO A 376 0.27 -25.89 -11.78
C PRO A 376 -0.83 -26.95 -11.64
N GLY A 377 -2.05 -26.63 -12.08
CA GLY A 377 -3.20 -27.55 -12.06
C GLY A 377 -4.31 -27.19 -11.06
N GLU A 378 -4.07 -26.25 -10.15
CA GLU A 378 -5.10 -25.65 -9.32
C GLU A 378 -5.79 -24.49 -10.06
N GLU A 379 -7.08 -24.25 -9.79
CA GLU A 379 -7.76 -23.09 -10.37
C GLU A 379 -6.98 -21.82 -10.03
N HIS A 380 -6.56 -21.10 -11.07
CA HIS A 380 -5.61 -20.01 -10.97
C HIS A 380 -6.15 -18.89 -10.07
N ALA A 381 -5.69 -18.85 -8.82
CA ALA A 381 -5.81 -17.68 -7.96
C ALA A 381 -4.91 -16.57 -8.54
N ARG A 382 -5.46 -15.83 -9.50
CA ARG A 382 -4.85 -14.59 -9.99
C ARG A 382 -4.90 -13.58 -8.87
N HIS A 383 -3.75 -13.01 -8.53
CA HIS A 383 -3.63 -12.07 -7.42
C HIS A 383 -2.86 -10.84 -7.85
N LYS A 384 -3.25 -9.68 -7.31
CA LYS A 384 -2.52 -8.42 -7.50
C LYS A 384 -1.59 -8.18 -6.32
N VAL A 385 -0.35 -7.82 -6.61
CA VAL A 385 0.66 -7.44 -5.61
C VAL A 385 1.36 -6.16 -6.05
N LEU A 386 1.99 -5.46 -5.10
CA LEU A 386 2.77 -4.25 -5.36
C LEU A 386 4.26 -4.57 -5.28
N VAL A 387 4.98 -4.51 -6.39
CA VAL A 387 6.44 -4.71 -6.40
C VAL A 387 7.14 -3.48 -5.88
N THR A 388 7.98 -3.62 -4.86
CA THR A 388 8.62 -2.51 -4.14
C THR A 388 10.14 -2.53 -4.20
N GLY A 389 10.76 -3.61 -4.70
CA GLY A 389 12.21 -3.63 -4.83
C GLY A 389 12.79 -4.93 -5.36
N THR A 390 14.12 -4.94 -5.46
CA THR A 390 14.92 -6.13 -5.77
C THR A 390 16.08 -6.26 -4.80
N SER A 391 16.59 -7.47 -4.58
CA SER A 391 17.84 -7.68 -3.86
C SER A 391 18.60 -8.88 -4.40
N ALA A 392 19.91 -8.89 -4.23
CA ALA A 392 20.74 -10.04 -4.51
C ALA A 392 21.33 -10.58 -3.19
N VAL A 393 21.19 -11.89 -2.93
CA VAL A 393 21.76 -12.57 -1.75
C VAL A 393 22.80 -13.60 -2.18
N ASP A 394 24.01 -13.47 -1.67
CA ASP A 394 25.09 -14.43 -1.95
C ASP A 394 24.84 -15.71 -1.16
N GLN A 395 24.58 -16.80 -1.85
CA GLN A 395 24.37 -18.12 -1.27
C GLN A 395 25.50 -19.06 -1.67
N LYS A 396 25.62 -20.19 -0.98
CA LYS A 396 26.65 -21.20 -1.28
C LYS A 396 26.63 -21.67 -2.75
N GLU A 397 25.46 -21.61 -3.38
CA GLU A 397 25.21 -22.04 -4.77
C GLU A 397 25.36 -20.91 -5.78
N GLY A 398 25.68 -19.70 -5.33
CA GLY A 398 25.80 -18.51 -6.15
C GLY A 398 24.89 -17.36 -5.71
N MET A 399 24.98 -16.27 -6.47
CA MET A 399 24.16 -15.07 -6.29
C MET A 399 22.72 -15.36 -6.70
N LYS A 400 21.76 -15.28 -5.77
CA LYS A 400 20.32 -15.37 -6.06
C LYS A 400 19.68 -13.99 -6.03
N GLU A 401 18.90 -13.67 -7.05
CA GLU A 401 18.14 -12.42 -7.15
C GLU A 401 16.69 -12.64 -6.69
N TYR A 402 16.18 -11.70 -5.92
CA TYR A 402 14.85 -11.70 -5.35
C TYR A 402 14.08 -10.44 -5.76
N ILE A 403 12.79 -10.62 -6.02
CA ILE A 403 11.81 -9.53 -6.14
C ILE A 403 11.11 -9.38 -4.80
N HIS A 404 11.06 -8.15 -4.29
CA HIS A 404 10.30 -7.78 -3.09
C HIS A 404 8.95 -7.20 -3.51
N PHE A 405 7.89 -7.62 -2.85
CA PHE A 405 6.55 -7.11 -3.12
C PHE A 405 5.73 -7.07 -1.85
N ILE A 406 4.75 -6.18 -1.80
CA ILE A 406 3.70 -6.16 -0.78
C ILE A 406 2.51 -6.91 -1.34
N ASN A 407 2.11 -7.95 -0.63
CA ASN A 407 0.90 -8.69 -0.88
C ASN A 407 -0.25 -8.00 -0.12
N PRO A 408 -1.38 -7.69 -0.79
CA PRO A 408 -2.54 -7.07 -0.15
C PRO A 408 -3.22 -7.93 0.91
N TRP A 409 -2.65 -9.07 1.31
CA TRP A 409 -2.97 -9.77 2.56
C TRP A 409 -2.33 -9.14 3.81
N GLY A 410 -1.67 -8.00 3.66
CA GLY A 410 -1.01 -7.29 4.75
C GLY A 410 0.42 -7.76 4.98
N THR A 411 1.10 -8.31 3.96
CA THR A 411 2.44 -8.89 4.09
C THR A 411 3.45 -8.28 3.12
N GLU A 412 4.67 -8.02 3.57
CA GLU A 412 5.84 -7.89 2.71
C GLU A 412 6.35 -9.28 2.37
N GLU A 413 6.69 -9.55 1.11
CA GLU A 413 7.19 -10.85 0.67
C GLU A 413 8.37 -10.68 -0.27
N ARG A 414 9.12 -11.77 -0.46
CA ARG A 414 10.12 -11.86 -1.51
C ARG A 414 10.05 -13.20 -2.21
N MET A 415 10.36 -13.20 -3.50
CA MET A 415 10.36 -14.40 -4.33
C MET A 415 11.59 -14.40 -5.24
N LEU A 416 12.13 -15.59 -5.55
CA LEU A 416 13.20 -15.70 -6.54
C LEU A 416 12.77 -15.07 -7.85
N ARG A 417 13.66 -14.29 -8.47
CA ARG A 417 13.34 -13.52 -9.67
C ARG A 417 12.83 -14.39 -10.82
N GLU A 418 13.45 -15.56 -11.02
CA GLU A 418 13.04 -16.49 -12.08
C GLU A 418 11.63 -17.04 -11.84
N GLU A 419 11.32 -17.39 -10.58
CA GLU A 419 9.98 -17.86 -10.19
C GLU A 419 8.93 -16.76 -10.34
N PHE A 420 9.24 -15.55 -9.85
CA PHE A 420 8.37 -14.39 -9.98
C PHE A 420 8.05 -14.11 -11.46
N MET A 421 9.07 -14.11 -12.31
CA MET A 421 8.92 -13.92 -13.75
C MET A 421 8.01 -15.00 -14.37
N ALA A 422 8.15 -16.27 -13.96
CA ALA A 422 7.31 -17.36 -14.43
C ALA A 422 5.82 -17.23 -14.00
N ARG A 423 5.57 -16.63 -12.84
CA ARG A 423 4.23 -16.39 -12.29
C ARG A 423 3.57 -15.10 -12.82
N LEU A 424 4.33 -14.18 -13.39
CA LEU A 424 3.87 -12.89 -13.89
C LEU A 424 2.85 -13.05 -15.05
N ARG A 425 1.72 -12.35 -14.98
CA ARG A 425 0.61 -12.41 -15.95
C ARG A 425 0.14 -11.08 -16.47
N ASN A 426 0.24 -10.03 -15.69
CA ASN A 426 0.00 -8.68 -16.16
C ASN A 426 0.74 -7.67 -15.29
N MET A 427 0.89 -6.45 -15.79
CA MET A 427 1.39 -5.31 -15.04
C MET A 427 0.59 -4.07 -15.39
N ASN A 428 0.50 -3.12 -14.46
CA ASN A 428 0.00 -1.77 -14.72
C ASN A 428 1.22 -0.83 -14.71
N GLU A 429 1.30 0.05 -15.70
CA GLU A 429 2.41 0.99 -15.89
C GLU A 429 1.89 2.37 -16.28
N GLY A 430 2.67 3.41 -15.99
CA GLY A 430 2.39 4.75 -16.49
C GLY A 430 2.61 4.82 -17.99
N THR A 431 1.71 5.49 -18.70
CA THR A 431 1.80 5.64 -20.15
C THR A 431 1.96 7.09 -20.54
N SER A 432 2.75 7.32 -21.60
CA SER A 432 2.75 8.63 -22.24
C SER A 432 1.36 8.88 -22.85
N PRO A 433 0.83 10.11 -22.81
CA PRO A 433 -0.45 10.47 -23.43
C PRO A 433 -0.60 10.05 -24.89
N ASP A 434 0.52 9.89 -25.61
CA ASP A 434 0.55 9.66 -27.06
C ASP A 434 0.64 8.17 -27.46
N GLU A 435 0.70 7.22 -26.51
CA GLU A 435 0.89 5.79 -26.83
C GLU A 435 -0.43 5.00 -26.94
N SER A 436 -0.71 4.48 -28.13
CA SER A 436 -1.85 3.62 -28.45
C SER A 436 -1.82 2.25 -27.75
N THR A 437 -2.90 1.49 -27.91
CA THR A 437 -3.32 0.29 -27.17
C THR A 437 -2.26 -0.81 -26.96
N GLY A 438 -2.39 -1.56 -25.87
CA GLY A 438 -1.35 -2.35 -25.20
C GLY A 438 -0.53 -3.43 -25.94
N GLN A 439 -0.82 -3.78 -27.20
CA GLN A 439 0.03 -4.74 -27.95
C GLN A 439 1.26 -4.07 -28.56
N ASP A 440 1.11 -2.86 -29.10
CA ASP A 440 2.23 -2.05 -29.62
C ASP A 440 3.17 -1.64 -28.47
N ARG A 441 2.65 -1.58 -27.24
CA ARG A 441 3.40 -1.14 -26.05
C ARG A 441 4.54 -2.05 -25.68
N LEU A 442 4.38 -3.37 -25.68
CA LEU A 442 5.49 -4.27 -25.35
C LEU A 442 6.62 -4.23 -26.39
N GLU A 443 6.28 -4.05 -27.66
CA GLU A 443 7.30 -3.84 -28.70
C GLU A 443 7.98 -2.49 -28.53
N LEU A 444 7.23 -1.41 -28.32
CA LEU A 444 7.77 -0.08 -28.03
C LEU A 444 8.65 -0.07 -26.77
N LEU A 445 8.25 -0.78 -25.72
CA LEU A 445 9.02 -0.93 -24.48
C LEU A 445 10.32 -1.68 -24.72
N SER A 446 10.28 -2.77 -25.50
CA SER A 446 11.49 -3.50 -25.89
C SER A 446 12.46 -2.63 -26.72
N MET A 447 11.92 -1.68 -27.51
CA MET A 447 12.73 -0.69 -28.24
C MET A 447 13.28 0.40 -27.32
N ARG A 448 12.50 0.89 -26.35
CA ARG A 448 12.94 1.88 -25.36
C ARG A 448 14.07 1.36 -24.48
N THR A 449 13.95 0.12 -23.96
CA THR A 449 15.00 -0.51 -23.14
C THR A 449 16.24 -0.82 -23.96
N ALA A 450 16.11 -1.11 -25.26
CA ALA A 450 17.24 -1.23 -26.16
C ALA A 450 17.94 0.13 -26.40
N SER A 451 17.17 1.22 -26.51
CA SER A 451 17.72 2.57 -26.71
C SER A 451 18.46 3.12 -25.48
N THR A 452 18.02 2.81 -24.25
CA THR A 452 18.71 3.24 -23.02
C THR A 452 19.98 2.44 -22.72
N LYS A 453 20.17 1.28 -23.36
CA LYS A 453 21.41 0.50 -23.31
C LYS A 453 22.50 1.02 -24.26
N GLN A 454 22.24 2.05 -25.07
CA GLN A 454 23.32 2.76 -25.75
C GLN A 454 24.21 3.42 -24.70
N THR A 455 25.44 2.93 -24.60
CA THR A 455 26.48 3.47 -23.75
C THR A 455 26.58 4.98 -24.03
N PRO A 456 26.54 5.87 -23.03
CA PRO A 456 26.77 7.29 -23.29
C PRO A 456 28.07 7.42 -24.07
N PRO A 457 28.13 8.28 -25.10
CA PRO A 457 29.33 8.44 -25.91
C PRO A 457 30.51 8.68 -24.96
N SER A 458 31.57 7.90 -25.14
CA SER A 458 32.74 8.05 -24.30
C SER A 458 33.25 9.49 -24.43
N LEU A 459 33.62 10.09 -23.30
CA LEU A 459 34.27 11.41 -23.25
C LEU A 459 35.54 11.49 -24.13
N ALA A 460 36.02 10.37 -24.65
CA ALA A 460 37.13 10.29 -25.61
C ALA A 460 36.74 10.68 -27.06
N SER A 461 35.48 10.99 -27.34
CA SER A 461 35.03 11.46 -28.66
C SER A 461 34.80 12.98 -28.76
N LEU A 462 35.15 13.73 -27.70
CA LEU A 462 34.99 15.19 -27.59
C LEU A 462 36.32 15.94 -27.43
N PHE A 463 37.46 15.33 -27.79
CA PHE A 463 38.76 16.00 -27.86
C PHE A 463 39.47 15.72 -29.18
#